data_AF-A0A0F9AWQ2-F1
#
_entry.id   AF-A0A0F9AWQ2-F1
#
_cell.length_a   1.000
_cell.length_b   1.000
_cell.length_c   1.000
_cell.angle_alpha   90.00
_cell.angle_beta   90.00
_cell.angle_gamma   90.00
#
_symmetry.space_group_name_H-M   'P 1'
#
loop_
_entity.id
_entity.type
_entity.pdbx_description
1 polymer ?
#
loop_
_entity_poly.entity_id
_entity_poly.type
_entity_poly.pdbx_seq_one_letter_code
_entity_poly.pdbx_strand_id
1 'polypeptide(L)'
;IAPGHGTDDYYVGLENNLNIYCPVQADGTFDDTAPRLVRGKSVWEANDLITEHLKQIGSLLASETITHSYPHDWRSKTPVIFRATEQWFISVDRPLAGPDASLREMAMDVCRRDIDDGGVNANSDYVTKAELLINGKPAQLDRPDDVTCSFRLPLTSESAGRWRLTLTDRYGHHSKLIEHTIEVIPDTPPTARITGPAVPPEKVRPTDKVPLALEISDDFGIARAELLVSVDDRKVQTIAIPVPAPASGPATRRAGPIGYLNTIATAELASLDLAGGRSVSLQIRALDNLPASLGGPQEGLSERLTFELDVKAPTYVFQVQLAMDLQIREALERIYAELISGKKISGPLRRSMKATKTLTETTLGKVDALRAHLVAAEDLARNLADATAGGQYPKLSEAMTKLADKHVGKARELTGLIKITDAQKPRAELADEADFQIDRAIAIVSKLLKDFDVWTEQARMAVMHKMVLAIWRVLTTREPFDRLHNCPELR
;
A
#
# COMPACT_ATOMS: atom_id res chain seq x y z
N ILE A 1 -2.41 24.27 13.84
CA ILE A 1 -2.27 24.70 12.43
C ILE A 1 -1.68 26.09 12.45
N ALA A 2 -0.48 26.25 11.91
CA ALA A 2 0.26 27.50 11.78
C ALA A 2 0.62 27.72 10.30
N PRO A 3 -0.29 28.31 9.49
CA PRO A 3 -0.14 28.36 8.03
C PRO A 3 1.13 29.05 7.53
N GLY A 4 1.74 29.93 8.33
CA GLY A 4 2.99 30.60 8.00
C GLY A 4 4.26 29.74 8.08
N HIS A 5 4.17 28.50 8.60
CA HIS A 5 5.34 27.71 9.00
C HIS A 5 5.34 26.25 8.50
N GLY A 6 4.46 25.89 7.57
CA GLY A 6 4.45 24.54 6.98
C GLY A 6 3.53 24.45 5.78
N THR A 7 3.89 23.58 4.82
CA THR A 7 3.13 23.42 3.56
C THR A 7 1.75 22.83 3.79
N ASP A 8 1.63 21.77 4.59
CA ASP A 8 0.34 21.13 4.88
C ASP A 8 -0.54 22.06 5.72
N ASP A 9 0.06 22.70 6.73
CA ASP A 9 -0.60 23.73 7.55
C ASP A 9 -1.08 24.93 6.72
N TYR A 10 -0.35 25.28 5.65
CA TYR A 10 -0.73 26.33 4.72
C TYR A 10 -1.99 25.96 3.94
N TYR A 11 -2.04 24.76 3.34
CA TYR A 11 -3.21 24.31 2.58
C TYR A 11 -4.45 24.14 3.46
N VAL A 12 -4.31 23.46 4.62
CA VAL A 12 -5.42 23.30 5.56
C VAL A 12 -5.86 24.66 6.11
N GLY A 13 -4.91 25.57 6.34
CA GLY A 13 -5.20 26.96 6.73
C GLY A 13 -6.05 27.70 5.71
N LEU A 14 -5.70 27.62 4.43
CA LEU A 14 -6.45 28.23 3.34
C LEU A 14 -7.87 27.67 3.22
N GLU A 15 -8.02 26.34 3.26
CA GLU A 15 -9.33 25.68 3.20
C GLU A 15 -10.27 26.12 4.33
N ASN A 16 -9.70 26.45 5.49
CA ASN A 16 -10.42 26.89 6.68
C ASN A 16 -10.40 28.41 6.89
N ASN A 17 -9.98 29.20 5.89
CA ASN A 17 -9.91 30.67 5.94
C ASN A 17 -9.11 31.23 7.14
N LEU A 18 -8.01 30.58 7.51
CA LEU A 18 -7.09 31.06 8.54
C LEU A 18 -6.09 32.07 7.97
N ASN A 19 -5.73 33.08 8.77
CA ASN A 19 -4.70 34.04 8.41
C ASN A 19 -3.33 33.36 8.30
N ILE A 20 -2.57 33.69 7.25
CA ILE A 20 -1.19 33.25 7.05
C ILE A 20 -0.26 34.10 7.91
N TYR A 21 -0.30 33.86 9.22
CA TYR A 21 0.50 34.57 10.21
C TYR A 21 1.92 34.00 10.28
N CYS A 22 2.92 34.86 10.09
CA CYS A 22 4.33 34.50 10.12
C CYS A 22 5.17 35.64 10.74
N PRO A 23 5.37 35.65 12.06
CA PRO A 23 6.04 36.76 12.76
C PRO A 23 7.57 36.61 12.80
N VAL A 24 8.17 35.94 11.81
CA VAL A 24 9.61 35.65 11.76
C VAL A 24 10.22 36.35 10.55
N GLN A 25 11.30 37.10 10.78
CA GLN A 25 12.00 37.88 9.78
C GLN A 25 12.99 37.05 8.95
N ALA A 26 13.55 37.67 7.91
CA ALA A 26 14.53 37.10 6.99
C ALA A 26 15.72 36.42 7.69
N ASP A 27 16.20 37.03 8.77
CA ASP A 27 17.35 36.60 9.58
C ASP A 27 17.01 35.54 10.64
N GLY A 28 15.75 35.10 10.73
CA GLY A 28 15.30 34.11 11.70
C GLY A 28 14.98 34.68 13.09
N THR A 29 14.84 36.01 13.22
CA THR A 29 14.36 36.66 14.46
C THR A 29 12.87 36.97 14.42
N PHE A 30 12.22 37.05 15.58
CA PHE A 30 10.81 37.45 15.66
C PHE A 30 10.61 38.96 15.48
N ASP A 31 9.61 39.35 14.69
CA ASP A 31 9.23 40.75 14.49
C ASP A 31 8.35 41.32 15.62
N ASP A 32 7.93 42.57 15.46
CA ASP A 32 7.11 43.28 16.46
C ASP A 32 5.66 42.79 16.56
N THR A 33 5.19 42.00 15.60
CA THR A 33 3.87 41.37 15.66
C THR A 33 3.86 40.16 16.59
N ALA A 34 5.03 39.60 16.92
CA ALA A 34 5.16 38.50 17.87
C ALA A 34 4.81 38.92 19.31
N PRO A 35 4.54 37.97 20.23
CA PRO A 35 4.44 38.27 21.66
C PRO A 35 5.72 38.90 22.21
N ARG A 36 5.59 39.87 23.14
CA ARG A 36 6.71 40.63 23.73
C ARG A 36 7.85 39.76 24.27
N LEU A 37 7.54 38.56 24.75
CA LEU A 37 8.50 37.59 25.27
C LEU A 37 9.60 37.21 24.26
N VAL A 38 9.26 37.16 22.96
CA VAL A 38 10.13 36.61 21.91
C VAL A 38 10.59 37.63 20.88
N ARG A 39 10.04 38.85 20.86
CA ARG A 39 10.42 39.91 19.91
C ARG A 39 11.93 40.13 19.86
N GLY A 40 12.48 40.19 18.65
CA GLY A 40 13.91 40.41 18.39
C GLY A 40 14.82 39.23 18.77
N LYS A 41 14.27 38.12 19.27
CA LYS A 41 15.04 36.89 19.56
C LYS A 41 15.03 35.98 18.35
N SER A 42 16.08 35.19 18.20
CA SER A 42 16.09 34.12 17.19
C SER A 42 15.05 33.05 17.52
N VAL A 43 14.57 32.34 16.50
CA VAL A 43 13.68 31.18 16.67
C VAL A 43 14.25 30.12 17.62
N TRP A 44 15.58 29.97 17.67
CA TRP A 44 16.25 29.00 18.52
C TRP A 44 16.24 29.41 20.00
N GLU A 45 16.55 30.68 20.29
CA GLU A 45 16.52 31.22 21.66
C GLU A 45 15.09 31.32 22.21
N ALA A 46 14.10 31.52 21.33
CA ALA A 46 12.70 31.65 21.72
C ALA A 46 12.10 30.34 22.25
N ASN A 47 12.57 29.17 21.80
CA ASN A 47 12.00 27.87 22.17
C ASN A 47 12.01 27.64 23.69
N ASP A 48 13.13 27.93 24.35
CA ASP A 48 13.26 27.75 25.80
C ASP A 48 12.36 28.73 26.57
N LEU A 49 12.26 29.98 26.10
CA LEU A 49 11.41 31.00 26.69
C LEU A 49 9.92 30.66 26.56
N ILE A 50 9.50 30.17 25.39
CA ILE A 50 8.13 29.73 25.14
C ILE A 50 7.81 28.52 26.03
N THR A 51 8.70 27.54 26.12
CA THR A 51 8.52 26.34 26.95
C THR A 51 8.34 26.70 28.42
N GLU A 52 9.20 27.57 28.95
CA GLU A 52 9.09 28.03 30.34
C GLU A 52 7.82 28.85 30.57
N HIS A 53 7.41 29.70 29.62
CA HIS A 53 6.15 30.43 29.73
C HIS A 53 4.93 29.49 29.74
N LEU A 54 4.89 28.49 28.86
CA LEU A 54 3.81 27.48 28.81
C LEU A 54 3.72 26.68 30.11
N LYS A 55 4.88 26.40 30.73
CA LYS A 55 4.95 25.75 32.05
C LYS A 55 4.37 26.64 33.15
N GLN A 56 4.72 27.93 33.16
CA GLN A 56 4.22 28.89 34.16
C GLN A 56 2.70 29.07 34.12
N ILE A 57 2.10 29.06 32.92
CA ILE A 57 0.63 29.18 32.76
C ILE A 57 -0.09 27.83 32.86
N GLY A 58 0.61 26.73 33.17
CA GLY A 58 0.03 25.40 33.32
C GLY A 58 -0.50 24.77 32.03
N SER A 59 -0.05 25.23 30.86
CA SER A 59 -0.47 24.73 29.54
C SER A 59 0.50 23.71 28.93
N LEU A 60 1.63 23.43 29.60
CA LEU A 60 2.61 22.42 29.17
C LEU A 60 2.30 21.05 29.81
N LEU A 61 1.92 20.07 29.00
CA LEU A 61 1.63 18.71 29.47
C LEU A 61 2.88 17.84 29.62
N ALA A 62 3.82 17.92 28.67
CA ALA A 62 5.06 17.16 28.64
C ALA A 62 6.13 17.93 27.86
N SER A 63 7.41 17.68 28.17
CA SER A 63 8.56 18.25 27.47
C SER A 63 9.68 17.23 27.45
N GLU A 64 10.08 16.78 26.25
CA GLU A 64 11.12 15.79 26.03
C GLU A 64 11.99 16.18 24.84
N THR A 65 13.26 15.80 24.85
CA THR A 65 14.15 15.96 23.70
C THR A 65 14.07 14.72 22.82
N ILE A 66 13.79 14.91 21.52
CA ILE A 66 13.68 13.83 20.54
C ILE A 66 14.76 13.98 19.48
N THR A 67 15.41 12.88 19.11
CA THR A 67 16.34 12.84 17.97
C THR A 67 15.60 12.38 16.73
N HIS A 68 15.64 13.20 15.68
CA HIS A 68 15.03 12.92 14.39
C HIS A 68 15.82 13.57 13.26
N SER A 69 15.52 13.19 12.02
CA SER A 69 16.09 13.86 10.85
C SER A 69 15.49 15.27 10.73
N TYR A 70 16.35 16.28 10.62
CA TYR A 70 15.96 17.68 10.48
C TYR A 70 16.64 18.30 9.25
N PRO A 71 15.94 19.10 8.43
CA PRO A 71 16.51 19.66 7.21
C PRO A 71 17.59 20.71 7.54
N HIS A 72 18.70 20.64 6.79
CA HIS A 72 19.80 21.58 6.89
C HIS A 72 20.11 22.16 5.51
N ASP A 73 20.53 23.42 5.47
CA ASP A 73 20.98 24.07 4.26
C ASP A 73 22.18 23.30 3.69
N TRP A 74 22.10 22.92 2.43
CA TRP A 74 23.08 22.02 1.82
C TRP A 74 24.48 22.65 1.72
N ARG A 75 24.57 23.99 1.74
CA ARG A 75 25.84 24.73 1.64
C ARG A 75 26.43 25.07 3.01
N SER A 76 25.71 25.81 3.83
CA SER A 76 26.14 26.29 5.15
C SER A 76 26.02 25.23 6.25
N LYS A 77 25.25 24.15 6.00
CA LYS A 77 24.93 23.10 6.98
C LYS A 77 24.20 23.61 8.22
N THR A 78 23.59 24.79 8.15
CA THR A 78 22.76 25.33 9.23
C THR A 78 21.34 24.80 9.15
N PRO A 79 20.61 24.66 10.27
CA PRO A 79 19.22 24.18 10.24
C PRO A 79 18.31 25.17 9.52
N VAL A 80 17.37 24.68 8.71
CA VAL A 80 16.40 25.53 8.00
C VAL A 80 15.06 25.56 8.71
N ILE A 81 14.27 26.60 8.43
CA ILE A 81 12.90 26.76 8.91
C ILE A 81 11.97 27.04 7.73
N PHE A 82 10.70 26.64 7.87
CA PHE A 82 9.66 27.02 6.93
C PHE A 82 9.10 28.39 7.28
N ARG A 83 9.02 29.25 6.26
CA ARG A 83 8.49 30.59 6.37
C ARG A 83 7.64 30.91 5.14
N ALA A 84 6.42 31.39 5.34
CA ALA A 84 5.63 31.97 4.26
C ALA A 84 6.26 33.30 3.84
N THR A 85 6.69 33.39 2.58
CA THR A 85 7.23 34.62 1.99
C THR A 85 6.65 34.82 0.60
N GLU A 86 6.51 36.07 0.19
CA GLU A 86 6.20 36.38 -1.21
C GLU A 86 7.39 35.96 -2.07
N GLN A 87 7.12 35.11 -3.05
CA GLN A 87 8.11 34.58 -3.98
C GLN A 87 7.50 34.46 -5.37
N TRP A 88 8.35 34.56 -6.39
CA TRP A 88 7.96 34.31 -7.76
C TRP A 88 8.14 32.84 -8.08
N PHE A 89 7.04 32.18 -8.44
CA PHE A 89 7.05 30.80 -8.87
C PHE A 89 6.76 30.74 -10.36
N ILE A 90 7.49 29.86 -11.05
CA ILE A 90 7.15 29.48 -12.41
C ILE A 90 6.23 28.28 -12.31
N SER A 91 5.09 28.32 -12.98
CA SER A 91 4.16 27.20 -13.02
C SER A 91 4.76 26.06 -13.86
N VAL A 92 5.27 25.04 -13.19
CA VAL A 92 5.93 23.90 -13.85
C VAL A 92 4.93 22.89 -14.41
N ASP A 93 3.78 22.73 -13.73
CA ASP A 93 2.79 21.67 -13.98
C ASP A 93 1.54 22.15 -14.73
N ARG A 94 1.44 23.45 -15.05
CA ARG A 94 0.34 23.98 -15.86
C ARG A 94 0.82 24.31 -17.26
N PRO A 95 -0.03 24.16 -18.29
CA PRO A 95 0.28 24.64 -19.63
C PRO A 95 0.63 26.14 -19.61
N LEU A 96 1.67 26.51 -20.36
CA LEU A 96 2.00 27.90 -20.58
C LEU A 96 1.09 28.49 -21.65
N ALA A 97 0.96 29.82 -21.70
CA ALA A 97 0.22 30.48 -22.77
C ALA A 97 0.96 30.27 -24.11
N GLY A 98 0.44 29.36 -24.96
CA GLY A 98 1.00 29.04 -26.27
C GLY A 98 1.03 27.52 -26.53
N PRO A 99 2.01 26.78 -25.98
CA PRO A 99 2.03 25.32 -26.09
C PRO A 99 1.00 24.67 -25.16
N ASP A 100 0.28 23.67 -25.64
CA ASP A 100 -0.66 22.84 -24.83
C ASP A 100 0.05 21.93 -23.81
N ALA A 101 1.33 22.17 -23.52
CA ALA A 101 2.17 21.39 -22.63
C ALA A 101 2.76 22.26 -21.51
N SER A 102 2.94 21.65 -20.34
CA SER A 102 3.60 22.22 -19.18
C SER A 102 5.13 22.20 -19.34
N LEU A 103 5.84 23.04 -18.57
CA LEU A 103 7.30 23.04 -18.56
C LEU A 103 7.89 21.68 -18.17
N ARG A 104 7.22 20.94 -17.28
CA ARG A 104 7.64 19.58 -16.92
C ARG A 104 7.58 18.66 -18.12
N GLU A 105 6.48 18.67 -18.87
CA GLU A 105 6.30 17.80 -20.03
C GLU A 105 7.33 18.12 -21.10
N MET A 106 7.59 19.40 -21.36
CA MET A 106 8.63 19.83 -22.29
C MET A 106 10.04 19.38 -21.84
N ALA A 107 10.37 19.56 -20.55
CA ALA A 107 11.67 19.13 -20.02
C ALA A 107 11.85 17.61 -20.07
N MET A 108 10.80 16.86 -19.73
CA MET A 108 10.81 15.40 -19.80
C MET A 108 10.92 14.89 -21.24
N ASP A 109 10.30 15.59 -22.19
CA ASP A 109 10.42 15.28 -23.61
C ASP A 109 11.86 15.47 -24.11
N VAL A 110 12.54 16.56 -23.73
CA VAL A 110 13.97 16.76 -24.03
C VAL A 110 14.84 15.69 -23.38
N CYS A 111 14.68 15.41 -22.08
CA CYS A 111 15.47 14.38 -21.41
C CYS A 111 15.26 12.98 -21.99
N ARG A 112 14.08 12.69 -22.56
CA ARG A 112 13.82 11.43 -23.27
C ARG A 112 14.54 11.37 -24.61
N ARG A 113 14.64 12.50 -25.32
CA ARG A 113 15.36 12.59 -26.61
C ARG A 113 16.88 12.42 -26.42
N ASP A 114 17.45 12.99 -25.35
CA ASP A 114 18.90 12.91 -25.09
C ASP A 114 19.40 11.53 -24.61
N ILE A 115 18.52 10.63 -24.17
CA ILE A 115 18.91 9.28 -23.72
C ILE A 115 19.12 8.32 -24.90
N ASP A 116 18.56 8.61 -26.09
CA ASP A 116 18.71 7.76 -27.28
C ASP A 116 19.75 8.28 -28.30
N ASP A 117 20.17 9.54 -28.23
CA ASP A 117 21.09 10.13 -29.22
C ASP A 117 22.48 10.47 -28.67
N GLY A 118 23.40 9.51 -28.78
CA GLY A 118 24.83 9.80 -28.92
C GLY A 118 25.17 10.42 -30.29
N GLY A 119 24.38 11.38 -30.77
CA GLY A 119 24.32 11.78 -32.17
C GLY A 119 24.25 13.29 -32.37
N VAL A 120 25.09 13.77 -33.28
CA VAL A 120 25.23 15.16 -33.73
C VAL A 120 23.90 15.71 -34.24
N ASN A 121 23.57 16.94 -33.82
CA ASN A 121 22.44 17.73 -34.29
C ASN A 121 22.58 17.99 -35.81
N ALA A 122 21.94 17.17 -36.63
CA ALA A 122 21.91 17.33 -38.07
C ALA A 122 20.75 18.27 -38.45
N ASN A 123 21.10 19.50 -38.79
CA ASN A 123 20.21 20.37 -39.56
C ASN A 123 19.71 19.61 -40.81
N SER A 124 18.43 19.82 -41.09
CA SER A 124 17.54 19.16 -42.06
C SER A 124 17.91 19.35 -43.55
N ASP A 125 19.11 18.95 -43.96
CA ASP A 125 19.52 18.94 -45.37
C ASP A 125 20.06 17.54 -45.72
N TYR A 126 19.43 16.59 -46.42
CA TYR A 126 18.14 16.43 -47.12
C TYR A 126 17.86 14.91 -47.10
N VAL A 127 16.86 14.42 -46.36
CA VAL A 127 16.40 13.02 -46.52
C VAL A 127 15.57 12.96 -47.80
N THR A 128 16.07 12.28 -48.83
CA THR A 128 15.37 12.18 -50.13
C THR A 128 14.60 10.88 -50.28
N LYS A 129 14.95 9.85 -49.51
CA LYS A 129 14.23 8.58 -49.47
C LYS A 129 14.20 8.05 -48.04
N ALA A 130 13.03 7.61 -47.59
CA ALA A 130 12.87 6.81 -46.38
C ALA A 130 12.27 5.45 -46.76
N GLU A 131 12.86 4.38 -46.26
CA GLU A 131 12.41 3.01 -46.51
C GLU A 131 12.25 2.27 -45.18
N LEU A 132 11.02 1.88 -44.89
CA LEU A 132 10.69 1.01 -43.76
C LEU A 132 10.43 -0.39 -44.32
N LEU A 133 11.19 -1.38 -43.85
CA LEU A 133 11.00 -2.79 -44.17
C LEU A 133 10.42 -3.51 -42.94
N ILE A 134 9.32 -4.22 -43.14
CA ILE A 134 8.67 -5.06 -42.12
C ILE A 134 8.82 -6.51 -42.60
N ASN A 135 9.57 -7.31 -41.84
CA ASN A 135 9.91 -8.68 -42.23
C ASN A 135 10.51 -8.77 -43.64
N GLY A 136 11.28 -7.75 -44.04
CA GLY A 136 11.89 -7.65 -45.37
C GLY A 136 10.97 -7.16 -46.48
N LYS A 137 9.70 -6.85 -46.20
CA LYS A 137 8.76 -6.26 -47.17
C LYS A 137 8.66 -4.74 -46.98
N PRO A 138 8.68 -3.93 -48.05
CA PRO A 138 8.57 -2.48 -47.92
C PRO A 138 7.18 -2.04 -47.47
N ALA A 139 7.15 -1.20 -46.44
CA ALA A 139 5.96 -0.51 -45.98
C ALA A 139 5.68 0.75 -46.83
N GLN A 140 4.41 1.09 -46.97
CA GLN A 140 4.00 2.27 -47.73
C GLN A 140 4.30 3.56 -46.93
N LEU A 141 4.97 4.51 -47.58
CA LEU A 141 5.22 5.84 -47.05
C LEU A 141 4.02 6.74 -47.39
N ASP A 142 3.40 7.36 -46.39
CA ASP A 142 2.17 8.16 -46.57
C ASP A 142 2.45 9.52 -47.21
N ARG A 143 3.53 10.19 -46.78
CA ARG A 143 4.09 11.41 -47.39
C ARG A 143 5.42 11.77 -46.71
N PRO A 144 6.50 12.05 -47.46
CA PRO A 144 7.60 12.86 -46.95
C PRO A 144 7.20 14.34 -47.05
N ASP A 145 7.30 15.09 -45.95
CA ASP A 145 7.48 16.54 -46.03
C ASP A 145 8.98 16.87 -45.86
N ASP A 146 9.39 18.13 -46.06
CA ASP A 146 10.81 18.52 -46.07
C ASP A 146 11.55 18.23 -44.75
N VAL A 147 10.83 17.85 -43.67
CA VAL A 147 11.39 17.68 -42.31
C VAL A 147 11.03 16.32 -41.67
N THR A 148 9.99 15.63 -42.13
CA THR A 148 9.39 14.48 -41.46
C THR A 148 9.01 13.36 -42.45
N CYS A 149 9.41 12.13 -42.14
CA CYS A 149 8.96 10.93 -42.86
C CYS A 149 7.96 10.16 -41.99
N SER A 150 6.70 10.08 -42.44
CA SER A 150 5.63 9.40 -41.69
C SER A 150 5.16 8.12 -42.38
N PHE A 151 5.10 7.02 -41.61
CA PHE A 151 4.52 5.74 -42.02
C PHE A 151 3.25 5.49 -41.20
N ARG A 152 2.13 5.19 -41.85
CA ARG A 152 0.90 4.76 -41.19
C ARG A 152 0.54 3.37 -41.66
N LEU A 153 0.48 2.44 -40.72
CA LEU A 153 0.29 1.03 -41.03
C LEU A 153 -0.65 0.42 -39.99
N PRO A 154 -1.59 -0.44 -40.40
CA PRO A 154 -2.33 -1.25 -39.44
C PRO A 154 -1.35 -2.24 -38.78
N LEU A 155 -1.37 -2.30 -37.45
CA LEU A 155 -0.67 -3.35 -36.72
C LEU A 155 -1.52 -4.62 -36.75
N THR A 156 -1.03 -5.65 -37.41
CA THR A 156 -1.65 -6.98 -37.46
C THR A 156 -0.64 -8.04 -36.99
N SER A 157 -1.06 -9.30 -36.89
CA SER A 157 -0.12 -10.40 -36.60
C SER A 157 1.02 -10.51 -37.63
N GLU A 158 0.80 -10.07 -38.87
CA GLU A 158 1.84 -10.04 -39.92
C GLU A 158 2.88 -8.93 -39.71
N SER A 159 2.54 -7.94 -38.88
CA SER A 159 3.44 -6.87 -38.45
C SER A 159 4.44 -7.33 -37.39
N ALA A 160 4.24 -8.50 -36.78
CA ALA A 160 5.17 -9.09 -35.83
C ALA A 160 6.48 -9.47 -36.53
N GLY A 161 7.61 -9.14 -35.92
CA GLY A 161 8.94 -9.49 -36.40
C GLY A 161 9.82 -8.25 -36.60
N ARG A 162 10.69 -8.30 -37.61
CA ARG A 162 11.82 -7.38 -37.72
C ARG A 162 11.45 -6.14 -38.55
N TRP A 163 11.57 -4.98 -37.93
CA TRP A 163 11.35 -3.67 -38.53
C TRP A 163 12.69 -3.01 -38.76
N ARG A 164 12.88 -2.46 -39.96
CA ARG A 164 14.12 -1.85 -40.37
C ARG A 164 13.85 -0.54 -41.08
N LEU A 165 14.38 0.54 -40.55
CA LEU A 165 14.29 1.87 -41.16
C LEU A 165 15.66 2.28 -41.71
N THR A 166 15.65 2.70 -42.98
CA THR A 166 16.82 3.29 -43.65
C THR A 166 16.42 4.63 -44.24
N LEU A 167 17.15 5.68 -43.88
CA LEU A 167 17.02 7.00 -44.50
C LEU A 167 18.18 7.20 -45.49
N THR A 168 17.91 7.83 -46.62
CA THR A 168 18.92 8.13 -47.64
C THR A 168 18.93 9.62 -47.92
N ASP A 169 20.12 10.22 -47.91
CA ASP A 169 20.29 11.64 -48.22
C ASP A 169 20.30 11.91 -49.73
N ARG A 170 20.33 13.18 -50.14
CA ARG A 170 20.42 13.57 -51.56
C ARG A 170 21.71 13.16 -52.28
N TYR A 171 22.73 12.74 -51.55
CA TYR A 171 24.02 12.30 -52.07
C TYR A 171 24.14 10.77 -52.12
N GLY A 172 23.10 10.04 -51.68
CA GLY A 172 23.07 8.59 -51.67
C GLY A 172 23.67 7.96 -50.41
N HIS A 173 23.98 8.73 -49.37
CA HIS A 173 24.44 8.18 -48.09
C HIS A 173 23.27 7.65 -47.28
N HIS A 174 23.46 6.51 -46.63
CA HIS A 174 22.44 5.87 -45.79
C HIS A 174 22.65 6.20 -44.31
N SER A 175 21.56 6.36 -43.58
CA SER A 175 21.59 6.39 -42.12
C SER A 175 22.16 5.08 -41.56
N LYS A 176 22.62 5.12 -40.31
CA LYS A 176 22.85 3.88 -39.56
C LYS A 176 21.55 3.05 -39.58
N LEU A 177 21.71 1.74 -39.73
CA LEU A 177 20.59 0.81 -39.72
C LEU A 177 19.86 0.88 -38.37
N ILE A 178 18.60 1.31 -38.39
CA ILE A 178 17.71 1.25 -37.23
C ILE A 178 16.90 -0.02 -37.38
N GLU A 179 17.15 -1.01 -36.52
CA GLU A 179 16.46 -2.30 -36.53
C GLU A 179 15.86 -2.59 -35.16
N HIS A 180 14.55 -2.84 -35.14
CA HIS A 180 13.81 -3.21 -33.94
C HIS A 180 12.92 -4.41 -34.23
N THR A 181 12.75 -5.28 -33.24
CA THR A 181 11.77 -6.36 -33.32
C THR A 181 10.50 -5.91 -32.62
N ILE A 182 9.37 -5.97 -33.33
CA ILE A 182 8.05 -5.75 -32.76
C ILE A 182 7.43 -7.13 -32.51
N GLU A 183 7.02 -7.39 -31.28
CA GLU A 183 6.27 -8.59 -30.92
C GLU A 183 4.78 -8.26 -30.86
N VAL A 184 3.96 -9.18 -31.36
CA VAL A 184 2.50 -9.12 -31.22
C VAL A 184 2.11 -10.15 -30.18
N ILE A 185 1.64 -9.68 -29.03
CA ILE A 185 1.19 -10.53 -27.93
C ILE A 185 -0.32 -10.69 -28.07
N PRO A 186 -0.86 -11.93 -28.04
CA PRO A 186 -2.30 -12.14 -27.98
C PRO A 186 -2.87 -11.56 -26.69
N ASP A 187 -4.00 -10.86 -26.82
CA ASP A 187 -4.78 -10.33 -25.70
C ASP A 187 -5.26 -11.45 -24.77
N THR A 188 -5.13 -11.27 -23.46
CA THR A 188 -5.57 -12.25 -22.47
C THR A 188 -6.87 -11.81 -21.80
N PRO A 189 -7.79 -12.74 -21.44
CA PRO A 189 -8.99 -12.35 -20.72
C PRO A 189 -8.65 -11.73 -19.36
N PRO A 190 -9.50 -10.85 -18.84
CA PRO A 190 -9.26 -10.21 -17.56
C PRO A 190 -9.22 -11.24 -16.45
N THR A 191 -8.40 -10.96 -15.44
CA THR A 191 -8.34 -11.75 -14.20
C THR A 191 -9.10 -11.02 -13.11
N ALA A 192 -9.97 -11.73 -12.39
CA ALA A 192 -10.72 -11.20 -11.27
C ALA A 192 -10.53 -12.08 -10.02
N ARG A 193 -10.30 -11.46 -8.86
CA ARG A 193 -10.09 -12.15 -7.59
C ARG A 193 -10.84 -11.44 -6.48
N ILE A 194 -11.49 -12.20 -5.62
CA ILE A 194 -11.98 -11.70 -4.33
C ILE A 194 -10.83 -11.84 -3.33
N THR A 195 -10.35 -10.73 -2.80
CA THR A 195 -9.22 -10.65 -1.87
C THR A 195 -9.64 -10.50 -0.42
N GLY A 196 -10.90 -10.14 -0.17
CA GLY A 196 -11.45 -9.98 1.17
C GLY A 196 -12.93 -10.38 1.24
N PRO A 197 -13.38 -10.97 2.37
CA PRO A 197 -12.61 -11.21 3.59
C PRO A 197 -11.64 -12.40 3.45
N ALA A 198 -10.53 -12.38 4.21
CA ALA A 198 -9.53 -13.46 4.17
C ALA A 198 -10.11 -14.82 4.62
N VAL A 199 -11.03 -14.79 5.60
CA VAL A 199 -11.84 -15.94 5.99
C VAL A 199 -13.31 -15.54 5.84
N PRO A 200 -13.98 -15.94 4.75
CA PRO A 200 -15.41 -15.69 4.59
C PRO A 200 -16.20 -16.52 5.60
N PRO A 201 -17.26 -15.95 6.21
CA PRO A 201 -18.15 -16.74 7.06
C PRO A 201 -18.89 -17.79 6.23
N GLU A 202 -19.28 -18.90 6.85
CA GLU A 202 -20.10 -19.93 6.19
C GLU A 202 -21.56 -19.48 6.04
N LYS A 203 -22.03 -18.61 6.95
CA LYS A 203 -23.43 -18.20 7.07
C LYS A 203 -23.57 -16.69 7.01
N VAL A 204 -24.66 -16.20 6.43
CA VAL A 204 -25.04 -14.79 6.43
C VAL A 204 -26.52 -14.62 6.74
N ARG A 205 -26.87 -13.50 7.37
CA ARG A 205 -28.27 -13.12 7.54
C ARG A 205 -28.82 -12.58 6.23
N PRO A 206 -30.11 -12.77 5.93
CA PRO A 206 -30.78 -12.09 4.80
C PRO A 206 -30.71 -10.56 4.85
N THR A 207 -30.41 -9.97 6.01
CA THR A 207 -30.29 -8.52 6.20
C THR A 207 -28.84 -8.01 6.16
N ASP A 208 -27.84 -8.89 6.02
CA ASP A 208 -26.44 -8.47 6.09
C ASP A 208 -26.01 -7.65 4.86
N LYS A 209 -25.04 -6.78 5.09
CA LYS A 209 -24.22 -6.17 4.03
C LYS A 209 -22.93 -6.96 3.93
N VAL A 210 -22.62 -7.46 2.73
CA VAL A 210 -21.46 -8.30 2.46
C VAL A 210 -20.47 -7.52 1.59
N PRO A 211 -19.54 -6.75 2.20
CA PRO A 211 -18.45 -6.11 1.46
C PRO A 211 -17.42 -7.17 1.04
N LEU A 212 -17.03 -7.11 -0.24
CA LEU A 212 -15.99 -7.93 -0.84
C LEU A 212 -14.90 -7.02 -1.38
N ALA A 213 -13.69 -7.17 -0.85
CA ALA A 213 -12.51 -6.56 -1.47
C ALA A 213 -12.14 -7.39 -2.71
N LEU A 214 -11.81 -6.72 -3.79
CA LEU A 214 -11.55 -7.36 -5.07
C LEU A 214 -10.39 -6.71 -5.81
N GLU A 215 -9.72 -7.53 -6.60
CA GLU A 215 -8.70 -7.12 -7.56
C GLU A 215 -9.07 -7.63 -8.93
N ILE A 216 -9.09 -6.72 -9.91
CA ILE A 216 -9.27 -7.05 -11.32
C ILE A 216 -8.07 -6.50 -12.07
N SER A 217 -7.48 -7.33 -12.93
CA SER A 217 -6.32 -6.96 -13.73
C SER A 217 -6.47 -7.45 -15.17
N ASP A 218 -6.09 -6.61 -16.12
CA ASP A 218 -6.16 -6.86 -17.55
C ASP A 218 -5.01 -6.19 -18.31
N ASP A 219 -4.52 -6.80 -19.38
CA ASP A 219 -3.40 -6.29 -20.19
C ASP A 219 -3.79 -5.26 -21.25
N PHE A 220 -5.08 -5.07 -21.56
CA PHE A 220 -5.56 -4.05 -22.51
C PHE A 220 -6.44 -2.98 -21.84
N GLY A 221 -7.13 -3.35 -20.77
CA GLY A 221 -7.95 -2.48 -19.92
C GLY A 221 -9.28 -3.11 -19.52
N ILE A 222 -9.86 -2.59 -18.44
CA ILE A 222 -11.15 -3.08 -17.93
C ILE A 222 -12.26 -2.17 -18.47
N ALA A 223 -13.21 -2.70 -19.24
CA ALA A 223 -14.36 -1.93 -19.70
C ALA A 223 -15.51 -1.95 -18.69
N ARG A 224 -15.74 -3.08 -18.03
CA ARG A 224 -16.86 -3.26 -17.09
C ARG A 224 -16.49 -4.25 -16.00
N ALA A 225 -16.92 -3.98 -14.78
CA ALA A 225 -16.82 -4.89 -13.65
C ALA A 225 -18.19 -5.00 -12.96
N GLU A 226 -18.53 -6.20 -12.50
CA GLU A 226 -19.83 -6.51 -11.93
C GLU A 226 -19.73 -7.55 -10.82
N LEU A 227 -20.61 -7.43 -9.83
CA LEU A 227 -20.85 -8.44 -8.83
C LEU A 227 -22.11 -9.22 -9.22
N LEU A 228 -21.93 -10.49 -9.56
CA LEU A 228 -22.97 -11.46 -9.81
C LEU A 228 -23.43 -12.05 -8.49
N VAL A 229 -24.73 -11.97 -8.21
CA VAL A 229 -25.36 -12.50 -7.01
C VAL A 229 -26.36 -13.56 -7.39
N SER A 230 -26.17 -14.80 -6.95
CA SER A 230 -27.08 -15.91 -7.21
C SER A 230 -27.72 -16.45 -5.94
N VAL A 231 -29.04 -16.67 -5.95
CA VAL A 231 -29.77 -17.38 -4.88
C VAL A 231 -30.08 -18.80 -5.34
N ASP A 232 -29.66 -19.81 -4.57
CA ASP A 232 -29.80 -21.24 -4.89
C ASP A 232 -29.41 -21.57 -6.36
N ASP A 233 -28.33 -20.96 -6.86
CA ASP A 233 -27.80 -21.08 -8.24
C ASP A 233 -28.75 -20.65 -9.38
N ARG A 234 -29.94 -20.09 -9.10
CA ARG A 234 -30.99 -19.87 -10.12
C ARG A 234 -31.19 -18.42 -10.56
N LYS A 235 -30.97 -17.44 -9.69
CA LYS A 235 -31.33 -16.04 -9.95
C LYS A 235 -30.11 -15.14 -9.87
N VAL A 236 -29.54 -14.74 -11.01
CA VAL A 236 -28.38 -13.84 -11.09
C VAL A 236 -28.85 -12.39 -11.12
N GLN A 237 -28.74 -11.69 -9.98
CA GLN A 237 -28.77 -10.23 -9.95
C GLN A 237 -27.36 -9.70 -10.19
N THR A 238 -27.25 -8.62 -10.94
CA THR A 238 -25.95 -8.02 -11.30
C THR A 238 -25.87 -6.63 -10.71
N ILE A 239 -24.82 -6.38 -9.92
CA ILE A 239 -24.52 -5.08 -9.32
C ILE A 239 -23.30 -4.50 -10.04
N ALA A 240 -23.44 -3.32 -10.63
CA ALA A 240 -22.32 -2.68 -11.33
C ALA A 240 -21.25 -2.21 -10.34
N ILE A 241 -19.99 -2.52 -10.64
CA ILE A 241 -18.83 -2.04 -9.90
C ILE A 241 -18.24 -0.87 -10.68
N PRO A 242 -18.09 0.32 -10.08
CA PRO A 242 -17.52 1.48 -10.78
C PRO A 242 -16.11 1.20 -11.29
N VAL A 243 -15.90 1.36 -12.60
CA VAL A 243 -14.59 1.29 -13.24
C VAL A 243 -14.16 2.73 -13.57
N PRO A 244 -12.95 3.17 -13.17
CA PRO A 244 -12.44 4.49 -13.53
C PRO A 244 -12.43 4.66 -15.05
N ALA A 245 -12.83 5.83 -15.54
CA ALA A 245 -12.76 6.13 -16.96
C ALA A 245 -11.29 6.03 -17.44
N PRO A 246 -11.03 5.45 -18.63
CA PRO A 246 -9.69 5.40 -19.17
C PRO A 246 -9.14 6.83 -19.33
N ALA A 247 -7.95 7.09 -18.79
CA ALA A 247 -7.30 8.39 -18.89
C ALA A 247 -7.20 8.79 -20.37
N SER A 248 -7.87 9.89 -20.73
CA SER A 248 -7.92 10.45 -22.08
C SER A 248 -6.55 11.05 -22.43
N GLY A 249 -5.68 10.27 -23.08
CA GLY A 249 -4.41 10.74 -23.60
C GLY A 249 -3.86 9.76 -24.65
N PRO A 250 -3.04 10.24 -25.61
CA PRO A 250 -2.43 9.38 -26.63
C PRO A 250 -1.54 8.34 -25.95
N ALA A 251 -1.90 7.06 -26.09
CA ALA A 251 -1.29 5.97 -25.36
C ALA A 251 0.05 5.54 -25.98
N THR A 252 1.15 6.19 -25.59
CA THR A 252 2.45 5.50 -25.53
C THR A 252 2.57 4.89 -24.14
N ARG A 253 2.21 3.61 -23.99
CA ARG A 253 2.20 2.91 -22.69
C ARG A 253 3.04 1.64 -22.76
N ARG A 254 3.90 1.43 -21.75
CA ARG A 254 4.77 0.25 -21.65
C ARG A 254 3.94 -1.00 -21.36
N ALA A 255 4.41 -2.15 -21.85
CA ALA A 255 3.84 -3.46 -21.54
C ALA A 255 3.83 -3.73 -20.02
N GLY A 256 2.67 -4.16 -19.51
CA GLY A 256 2.31 -4.39 -18.11
C GLY A 256 0.77 -4.40 -17.98
N PRO A 257 0.16 -4.83 -16.86
CA PRO A 257 -1.30 -4.75 -16.72
C PRO A 257 -1.77 -3.30 -16.88
N ILE A 258 -2.52 -3.04 -17.95
CA ILE A 258 -2.97 -1.70 -18.37
C ILE A 258 -4.23 -1.29 -17.60
N GLY A 259 -5.06 -2.26 -17.21
CA GLY A 259 -6.19 -2.07 -16.31
C GLY A 259 -5.93 -2.77 -14.98
N TYR A 260 -5.88 -2.02 -13.88
CA TYR A 260 -5.88 -2.56 -12.53
C TYR A 260 -6.94 -1.84 -11.71
N LEU A 261 -7.87 -2.60 -11.14
CA LEU A 261 -8.92 -2.10 -10.26
C LEU A 261 -8.83 -2.84 -8.92
N ASN A 262 -8.53 -2.09 -7.86
CA ASN A 262 -8.62 -2.55 -6.48
C ASN A 262 -9.68 -1.71 -5.77
N THR A 263 -10.78 -2.35 -5.36
CA THR A 263 -11.93 -1.67 -4.78
C THR A 263 -12.75 -2.62 -3.91
N ILE A 264 -13.84 -2.11 -3.33
CA ILE A 264 -14.80 -2.88 -2.56
C ILE A 264 -16.15 -2.87 -3.27
N ALA A 265 -16.72 -4.05 -3.52
CA ALA A 265 -18.11 -4.20 -3.93
C ALA A 265 -18.93 -4.70 -2.74
N THR A 266 -20.12 -4.14 -2.50
CA THR A 266 -20.98 -4.56 -1.39
C THR A 266 -22.27 -5.15 -1.91
N ALA A 267 -22.58 -6.39 -1.51
CA ALA A 267 -23.91 -6.97 -1.68
C ALA A 267 -24.78 -6.62 -0.47
N GLU A 268 -25.80 -5.78 -0.67
CA GLU A 268 -26.82 -5.51 0.35
C GLU A 268 -27.92 -6.58 0.26
N LEU A 269 -27.81 -7.65 1.05
CA LEU A 269 -28.70 -8.81 0.94
C LEU A 269 -30.17 -8.44 1.20
N ALA A 270 -30.42 -7.45 2.06
CA ALA A 270 -31.76 -6.94 2.36
C ALA A 270 -32.50 -6.35 1.14
N SER A 271 -31.75 -5.92 0.12
CA SER A 271 -32.29 -5.36 -1.12
C SER A 271 -32.63 -6.43 -2.18
N LEU A 272 -32.23 -7.68 -1.92
CA LEU A 272 -32.38 -8.79 -2.84
C LEU A 272 -33.66 -9.57 -2.53
N ASP A 273 -34.22 -10.19 -3.57
CA ASP A 273 -35.30 -11.16 -3.40
C ASP A 273 -34.71 -12.53 -3.02
N LEU A 274 -34.66 -12.77 -1.71
CA LEU A 274 -34.14 -13.99 -1.09
C LEU A 274 -35.25 -14.98 -0.70
N ALA A 275 -36.49 -14.77 -1.14
CA ALA A 275 -37.64 -15.52 -0.65
C ALA A 275 -37.50 -17.02 -0.92
N GLY A 276 -37.41 -17.82 0.15
CA GLY A 276 -37.27 -19.27 0.08
C GLY A 276 -35.87 -19.78 -0.27
N GLY A 277 -34.89 -18.88 -0.44
CA GLY A 277 -33.50 -19.22 -0.71
C GLY A 277 -32.79 -19.85 0.48
N ARG A 278 -31.92 -20.83 0.24
CA ARG A 278 -31.08 -21.47 1.27
C ARG A 278 -29.63 -20.99 1.23
N SER A 279 -29.16 -20.57 0.07
CA SER A 279 -27.81 -20.02 -0.08
C SER A 279 -27.79 -18.80 -1.01
N VAL A 280 -26.79 -17.95 -0.79
CA VAL A 280 -26.45 -16.86 -1.69
C VAL A 280 -25.00 -17.03 -2.12
N SER A 281 -24.73 -16.91 -3.42
CA SER A 281 -23.38 -16.92 -3.96
C SER A 281 -23.03 -15.60 -4.62
N LEU A 282 -21.78 -15.20 -4.48
CA LEU A 282 -21.20 -13.95 -4.96
C LEU A 282 -20.01 -14.27 -5.86
N GLN A 283 -19.97 -13.68 -7.05
CA GLN A 283 -18.89 -13.88 -8.01
C GLN A 283 -18.63 -12.58 -8.76
N ILE A 284 -17.36 -12.20 -8.94
CA ILE A 284 -16.99 -11.03 -9.72
C ILE A 284 -16.89 -11.41 -11.20
N ARG A 285 -17.44 -10.57 -12.06
CA ARG A 285 -17.26 -10.62 -13.50
C ARG A 285 -16.58 -9.35 -13.99
N ALA A 286 -15.51 -9.53 -14.76
CA ALA A 286 -14.82 -8.47 -15.48
C ALA A 286 -14.94 -8.69 -16.99
N LEU A 287 -15.12 -7.60 -17.73
CA LEU A 287 -15.05 -7.55 -19.18
C LEU A 287 -13.97 -6.56 -19.58
N ASP A 288 -13.12 -6.96 -20.51
CA ASP A 288 -12.08 -6.10 -21.07
C ASP A 288 -12.66 -5.09 -22.08
N ASN A 289 -11.78 -4.22 -22.58
CA ASN A 289 -12.06 -3.26 -23.64
C ASN A 289 -11.69 -3.77 -25.04
N LEU A 290 -11.47 -5.07 -25.24
CA LEU A 290 -11.19 -5.63 -26.55
C LEU A 290 -12.44 -5.49 -27.44
N PRO A 291 -12.34 -4.86 -28.63
CA PRO A 291 -13.49 -4.65 -29.49
C PRO A 291 -13.96 -5.96 -30.14
N ALA A 292 -15.25 -6.03 -30.46
CA ALA A 292 -15.86 -7.19 -31.13
C ALA A 292 -15.20 -7.58 -32.45
N SER A 293 -14.60 -6.61 -33.17
CA SER A 293 -13.84 -6.87 -34.40
C SER A 293 -12.58 -7.71 -34.18
N LEU A 294 -12.07 -7.77 -32.95
CA LEU A 294 -10.90 -8.55 -32.55
C LEU A 294 -11.26 -9.77 -31.69
N GLY A 295 -12.56 -10.09 -31.56
CA GLY A 295 -13.03 -11.25 -30.78
C GLY A 295 -13.39 -10.94 -29.33
N GLY A 296 -13.44 -9.66 -28.93
CA GLY A 296 -13.84 -9.24 -27.59
C GLY A 296 -15.31 -8.84 -27.43
N PRO A 297 -15.71 -8.30 -26.27
CA PRO A 297 -14.89 -8.27 -25.06
C PRO A 297 -14.74 -9.68 -24.48
N GLN A 298 -13.56 -9.99 -23.93
CA GLN A 298 -13.35 -11.26 -23.24
C GLN A 298 -13.84 -11.17 -21.78
N GLU A 299 -14.13 -12.32 -21.17
CA GLU A 299 -14.72 -12.42 -19.82
C GLU A 299 -13.76 -13.08 -18.84
N GLY A 300 -13.66 -12.46 -17.67
CA GLY A 300 -12.95 -12.95 -16.50
C GLY A 300 -13.88 -13.13 -15.32
N LEU A 301 -13.88 -14.31 -14.70
CA LEU A 301 -14.67 -14.61 -13.51
C LEU A 301 -13.76 -14.89 -12.31
N SER A 302 -14.14 -14.38 -11.14
CA SER A 302 -13.50 -14.78 -9.89
C SER A 302 -13.96 -16.16 -9.42
N GLU A 303 -13.31 -16.68 -8.39
CA GLU A 303 -13.89 -17.74 -7.57
C GLU A 303 -15.27 -17.30 -7.03
N ARG A 304 -16.16 -18.28 -6.86
CA ARG A 304 -17.50 -18.07 -6.33
C ARG A 304 -17.50 -18.30 -4.82
N LEU A 305 -17.85 -17.26 -4.06
CA LEU A 305 -18.11 -17.39 -2.63
C LEU A 305 -19.57 -17.76 -2.41
N THR A 306 -19.86 -18.78 -1.60
CA THR A 306 -21.23 -19.21 -1.30
C THR A 306 -21.46 -19.21 0.20
N PHE A 307 -22.58 -18.64 0.62
CA PHE A 307 -22.99 -18.49 2.01
C PHE A 307 -24.35 -19.15 2.23
N GLU A 308 -24.52 -19.86 3.34
CA GLU A 308 -25.82 -20.32 3.80
C GLU A 308 -26.63 -19.14 4.37
N LEU A 309 -27.90 -19.03 4.00
CA LEU A 309 -28.82 -18.03 4.53
C LEU A 309 -29.40 -18.52 5.86
N ASP A 310 -29.03 -17.85 6.95
CA ASP A 310 -29.49 -18.20 8.30
C ASP A 310 -29.84 -16.93 9.09
N VAL A 311 -31.13 -16.76 9.38
CA VAL A 311 -31.65 -15.61 10.15
C VAL A 311 -31.15 -15.58 11.60
N LYS A 312 -30.66 -16.71 12.14
CA LYS A 312 -30.15 -16.83 13.50
C LYS A 312 -28.62 -16.72 13.59
N ALA A 313 -27.91 -16.73 12.47
CA ALA A 313 -26.46 -16.55 12.46
C ALA A 313 -26.07 -15.22 13.12
N PRO A 314 -24.85 -15.05 13.66
CA PRO A 314 -24.34 -13.72 14.00
C PRO A 314 -24.24 -12.83 12.73
N THR A 315 -24.21 -11.51 12.88
CA THR A 315 -24.07 -10.61 11.71
C THR A 315 -22.76 -10.87 10.96
N TYR A 316 -22.74 -10.73 9.64
CA TYR A 316 -21.54 -10.87 8.81
C TYR A 316 -20.29 -10.18 9.41
N VAL A 317 -20.40 -8.90 9.76
CA VAL A 317 -19.28 -8.11 10.32
C VAL A 317 -18.72 -8.74 11.60
N PHE A 318 -19.59 -9.23 12.48
CA PHE A 318 -19.16 -9.91 13.70
C PHE A 318 -18.44 -11.23 13.42
N GLN A 319 -18.94 -12.02 12.46
CA GLN A 319 -18.31 -13.29 12.10
C GLN A 319 -16.92 -13.06 11.49
N VAL A 320 -16.79 -12.09 10.58
CA VAL A 320 -15.49 -11.72 9.99
C VAL A 320 -14.52 -11.23 11.06
N GLN A 321 -14.98 -10.37 11.97
CA GLN A 321 -14.16 -9.88 13.09
C GLN A 321 -13.70 -11.04 13.99
N LEU A 322 -14.62 -11.93 14.37
CA LEU A 322 -14.31 -13.07 15.21
C LEU A 322 -13.31 -14.01 14.54
N ALA A 323 -13.45 -14.26 13.22
CA ALA A 323 -12.51 -15.07 12.47
C ALA A 323 -11.11 -14.43 12.47
N MET A 324 -11.02 -13.11 12.22
CA MET A 324 -9.76 -12.38 12.28
C MET A 324 -9.12 -12.46 13.67
N ASP A 325 -9.93 -12.31 14.72
CA ASP A 325 -9.46 -12.40 16.11
C ASP A 325 -8.90 -13.78 16.44
N LEU A 326 -9.58 -14.85 16.00
CA LEU A 326 -9.10 -16.22 16.18
C LEU A 326 -7.79 -16.47 15.42
N GLN A 327 -7.65 -15.94 14.20
CA GLN A 327 -6.40 -16.06 13.43
C GLN A 327 -5.24 -15.31 14.09
N ILE A 328 -5.48 -14.10 14.59
CA ILE A 328 -4.47 -13.33 15.33
C ILE A 328 -4.02 -14.10 16.58
N ARG A 329 -4.98 -14.64 17.34
CA ARG A 329 -4.70 -15.46 18.51
C ARG A 329 -3.85 -16.67 18.16
N GLU A 330 -4.26 -17.44 17.15
CA GLU A 330 -3.52 -18.64 16.70
C GLU A 330 -2.10 -18.28 16.28
N ALA A 331 -1.91 -17.17 15.56
CA ALA A 331 -0.59 -16.68 15.18
C ALA A 331 0.27 -16.33 16.42
N LEU A 332 -0.29 -15.63 17.41
CA LEU A 332 0.40 -15.32 18.66
C LEU A 332 0.76 -16.59 19.46
N GLU A 333 -0.14 -17.58 19.51
CA GLU A 333 0.11 -18.86 20.18
C GLU A 333 1.23 -19.65 19.49
N ARG A 334 1.29 -19.62 18.15
CA ARG A 334 2.38 -20.23 17.39
C ARG A 334 3.71 -19.54 17.63
N ILE A 335 3.76 -18.20 17.63
CA ILE A 335 4.97 -17.43 17.98
C ILE A 335 5.42 -17.81 19.40
N TYR A 336 4.49 -17.85 20.35
CA TYR A 336 4.78 -18.23 21.73
C TYR A 336 5.36 -19.63 21.83
N ALA A 337 4.79 -20.61 21.11
CA ALA A 337 5.25 -21.99 21.10
C ALA A 337 6.67 -22.13 20.54
N GLU A 338 7.01 -21.40 19.46
CA GLU A 338 8.37 -21.36 18.90
C GLU A 338 9.37 -20.77 19.90
N LEU A 339 9.02 -19.65 20.56
CA LEU A 339 9.87 -19.03 21.57
C LEU A 339 10.08 -19.94 22.79
N ILE A 340 9.05 -20.64 23.25
CA ILE A 340 9.15 -21.62 24.35
C ILE A 340 10.04 -22.80 23.95
N SER A 341 9.94 -23.28 22.71
CA SER A 341 10.81 -24.33 22.18
C SER A 341 12.26 -23.87 22.10
N GLY A 342 12.51 -22.64 21.63
CA GLY A 342 13.81 -21.99 21.72
C GLY A 342 14.33 -21.88 23.15
N LYS A 343 13.48 -21.48 24.11
CA LYS A 343 13.84 -21.34 25.52
C LYS A 343 14.30 -22.64 26.17
N LYS A 344 13.67 -23.77 25.80
CA LYS A 344 14.09 -25.11 26.25
C LYS A 344 15.52 -25.45 25.81
N ILE A 345 16.02 -24.82 24.75
CA ILE A 345 17.39 -24.99 24.25
C ILE A 345 18.33 -23.93 24.84
N SER A 346 17.95 -22.64 24.79
CA SER A 346 18.80 -21.51 25.20
C SER A 346 19.16 -21.55 26.69
N GLY A 347 18.21 -21.94 27.56
CA GLY A 347 18.43 -22.00 29.00
C GLY A 347 19.53 -22.99 29.41
N PRO A 348 19.48 -24.27 28.98
CA PRO A 348 20.58 -25.20 29.16
C PRO A 348 21.87 -24.77 28.46
N LEU A 349 21.76 -24.23 27.23
CA LEU A 349 22.91 -23.81 26.44
C LEU A 349 23.74 -22.75 27.19
N ARG A 350 23.12 -21.67 27.70
CA ARG A 350 23.84 -20.61 28.42
C ARG A 350 24.56 -21.11 29.67
N ARG A 351 23.94 -22.05 30.41
CA ARG A 351 24.55 -22.66 31.60
C ARG A 351 25.79 -23.46 31.23
N SER A 352 25.68 -24.29 30.19
CA SER A 352 26.81 -25.11 29.73
C SER A 352 27.95 -24.25 29.15
N MET A 353 27.63 -23.14 28.47
CA MET A 353 28.61 -22.31 27.77
C MET A 353 29.67 -21.70 28.69
N LYS A 354 29.34 -21.51 29.98
CA LYS A 354 30.27 -21.02 31.02
C LYS A 354 31.42 -21.99 31.30
N ALA A 355 31.22 -23.29 31.06
CA ALA A 355 32.22 -24.34 31.28
C ALA A 355 32.82 -24.90 29.97
N THR A 356 32.20 -24.62 28.82
CA THR A 356 32.62 -25.16 27.51
C THR A 356 33.81 -24.42 26.91
N LYS A 357 35.01 -25.03 26.95
CA LYS A 357 36.23 -24.49 26.33
C LYS A 357 36.20 -24.57 24.79
N THR A 358 35.75 -25.68 24.23
CA THR A 358 35.65 -25.93 22.79
C THR A 358 34.24 -26.38 22.41
N LEU A 359 33.72 -25.88 21.28
CA LEU A 359 32.39 -26.25 20.82
C LEU A 359 32.41 -27.65 20.21
N THR A 360 31.57 -28.53 20.74
CA THR A 360 31.34 -29.86 20.15
C THR A 360 30.29 -29.79 19.05
N GLU A 361 30.28 -30.76 18.15
CA GLU A 361 29.26 -30.89 17.10
C GLU A 361 27.84 -30.93 17.68
N THR A 362 27.63 -31.62 18.80
CA THR A 362 26.36 -31.62 19.54
C THR A 362 25.95 -30.22 20.01
N THR A 363 26.91 -29.40 20.45
CA THR A 363 26.64 -28.02 20.88
C THR A 363 26.29 -27.14 19.68
N LEU A 364 27.02 -27.29 18.58
CA LEU A 364 26.73 -26.58 17.33
C LEU A 364 25.33 -26.94 16.78
N GLY A 365 24.93 -28.20 16.87
CA GLY A 365 23.58 -28.66 16.51
C GLY A 365 22.48 -28.02 17.38
N LYS A 366 22.71 -27.86 18.69
CA LYS A 366 21.79 -27.11 19.57
C LYS A 366 21.69 -25.63 19.19
N VAL A 367 22.81 -25.01 18.84
CA VAL A 367 22.84 -23.61 18.37
C VAL A 367 22.05 -23.48 17.06
N ASP A 368 22.19 -24.43 16.13
CA ASP A 368 21.38 -24.46 14.89
C ASP A 368 19.89 -24.64 15.16
N ALA A 369 19.53 -25.60 16.00
CA ALA A 369 18.15 -25.84 16.38
C ALA A 369 17.52 -24.61 17.06
N LEU A 370 18.26 -23.93 17.93
CA LEU A 370 17.81 -22.67 18.54
C LEU A 370 17.58 -21.59 17.48
N ARG A 371 18.52 -21.41 16.54
CA ARG A 371 18.35 -20.44 15.45
C ARG A 371 17.14 -20.74 14.58
N ALA A 372 16.86 -22.01 14.30
CA ALA A 372 15.69 -22.40 13.50
C ALA A 372 14.38 -21.95 14.17
N HIS A 373 14.22 -22.18 15.48
CA HIS A 373 13.05 -21.68 16.22
C HIS A 373 12.95 -20.14 16.22
N LEU A 374 14.08 -19.45 16.34
CA LEU A 374 14.10 -17.99 16.31
C LEU A 374 13.76 -17.42 14.93
N VAL A 375 14.21 -18.06 13.85
CA VAL A 375 13.80 -17.70 12.48
C VAL A 375 12.29 -17.89 12.31
N ALA A 376 11.77 -19.05 12.69
CA ALA A 376 10.34 -19.33 12.59
C ALA A 376 9.49 -18.33 13.40
N ALA A 377 9.91 -17.99 14.63
CA ALA A 377 9.24 -16.98 15.44
C ALA A 377 9.32 -15.57 14.84
N GLU A 378 10.46 -15.19 14.26
CA GLU A 378 10.64 -13.90 13.59
C GLU A 378 9.74 -13.79 12.36
N ASP A 379 9.71 -14.82 11.51
CA ASP A 379 8.88 -14.86 10.30
C ASP A 379 7.39 -14.79 10.65
N LEU A 380 6.94 -15.58 11.64
CA LEU A 380 5.56 -15.53 12.12
C LEU A 380 5.19 -14.15 12.67
N ALA A 381 6.09 -13.49 13.41
CA ALA A 381 5.86 -12.15 13.93
C ALA A 381 5.79 -11.10 12.80
N ARG A 382 6.67 -11.17 11.80
CA ARG A 382 6.64 -10.28 10.62
C ARG A 382 5.35 -10.46 9.82
N ASN A 383 4.97 -11.70 9.52
CA ASN A 383 3.74 -12.00 8.80
C ASN A 383 2.49 -11.47 9.52
N LEU A 384 2.45 -11.63 10.86
CA LEU A 384 1.36 -11.07 11.66
C LEU A 384 1.39 -9.53 11.68
N ALA A 385 2.57 -8.92 11.71
CA ALA A 385 2.72 -7.47 11.63
C ALA A 385 2.15 -6.93 10.31
N ASP A 386 2.51 -7.54 9.19
CA ASP A 386 2.05 -7.13 7.86
C ASP A 386 0.53 -7.33 7.71
N ALA A 387 0.01 -8.47 8.14
CA ALA A 387 -1.43 -8.78 8.10
C ALA A 387 -2.27 -7.82 8.97
N THR A 388 -1.66 -7.14 9.94
CA THR A 388 -2.35 -6.22 10.85
C THR A 388 -1.96 -4.75 10.65
N ALA A 389 -1.09 -4.44 9.69
CA ALA A 389 -0.59 -3.09 9.42
C ALA A 389 -1.70 -2.17 8.88
N GLY A 390 -2.58 -2.70 8.03
CA GLY A 390 -3.77 -2.01 7.55
C GLY A 390 -5.01 -2.45 8.34
N GLY A 391 -5.74 -1.49 8.93
CA GLY A 391 -7.05 -1.76 9.52
C GLY A 391 -7.12 -1.51 11.04
N GLN A 392 -7.77 -2.42 11.77
CA GLN A 392 -8.19 -2.22 13.16
C GLN A 392 -7.08 -2.47 14.21
N TYR A 393 -5.94 -3.05 13.81
CA TYR A 393 -4.89 -3.53 14.71
C TYR A 393 -3.50 -2.88 14.54
N PRO A 394 -3.37 -1.57 14.28
CA PRO A 394 -2.07 -0.95 13.99
C PRO A 394 -1.09 -1.03 15.18
N LYS A 395 -1.60 -1.00 16.42
CA LYS A 395 -0.78 -1.16 17.62
C LYS A 395 -0.20 -2.57 17.76
N LEU A 396 -0.96 -3.58 17.33
CA LEU A 396 -0.47 -4.96 17.32
C LEU A 396 0.60 -5.13 16.25
N SER A 397 0.38 -4.57 15.06
CA SER A 397 1.38 -4.55 13.99
C SER A 397 2.71 -3.96 14.48
N GLU A 398 2.68 -2.77 15.07
CA GLU A 398 3.86 -2.12 15.64
C GLU A 398 4.53 -2.98 16.74
N ALA A 399 3.73 -3.61 17.60
CA ALA A 399 4.26 -4.48 18.65
C ALA A 399 4.95 -5.73 18.08
N MET A 400 4.40 -6.32 17.01
CA MET A 400 4.97 -7.47 16.31
C MET A 400 6.25 -7.12 15.56
N THR A 401 6.30 -5.96 14.88
CA THR A 401 7.54 -5.46 14.26
C THR A 401 8.63 -5.25 15.33
N LYS A 402 8.30 -4.61 16.46
CA LYS A 402 9.26 -4.42 17.55
C LYS A 402 9.72 -5.74 18.17
N LEU A 403 8.83 -6.71 18.33
CA LEU A 403 9.15 -8.05 18.82
C LEU A 403 10.17 -8.72 17.89
N ALA A 404 9.88 -8.72 16.58
CA ALA A 404 10.72 -9.31 15.54
C ALA A 404 12.11 -8.65 15.53
N ASP A 405 12.19 -7.33 15.44
CA ASP A 405 13.48 -6.65 15.26
C ASP A 405 14.30 -6.55 16.55
N LYS A 406 13.67 -6.16 17.67
CA LYS A 406 14.41 -5.80 18.90
C LYS A 406 14.74 -6.98 19.80
N HIS A 407 13.96 -8.06 19.72
CA HIS A 407 14.12 -9.19 20.63
C HIS A 407 14.43 -10.49 19.89
N VAL A 408 13.56 -10.94 18.98
CA VAL A 408 13.74 -12.24 18.32
C VAL A 408 14.91 -12.22 17.33
N GLY A 409 14.95 -11.23 16.45
CA GLY A 409 16.04 -11.02 15.50
C GLY A 409 17.36 -10.78 16.22
N LYS A 410 17.34 -10.00 17.32
CA LYS A 410 18.54 -9.80 18.14
C LYS A 410 19.04 -11.10 18.77
N ALA A 411 18.16 -11.92 19.33
CA ALA A 411 18.51 -13.23 19.87
C ALA A 411 19.09 -14.15 18.78
N ARG A 412 18.52 -14.12 17.57
CA ARG A 412 18.98 -14.91 16.41
C ARG A 412 20.40 -14.53 15.99
N GLU A 413 20.68 -13.22 15.90
CA GLU A 413 22.03 -12.70 15.60
C GLU A 413 23.05 -13.15 16.63
N LEU A 414 22.76 -12.90 17.92
CA LEU A 414 23.65 -13.27 19.03
C LEU A 414 23.92 -14.77 19.05
N THR A 415 22.89 -15.58 18.81
CA THR A 415 23.02 -17.04 18.73
C THR A 415 23.92 -17.46 17.55
N GLY A 416 23.86 -16.76 16.42
CA GLY A 416 24.76 -16.98 15.29
C GLY A 416 26.22 -16.69 15.63
N LEU A 417 26.48 -15.62 16.38
CA LEU A 417 27.83 -15.21 16.80
C LEU A 417 28.50 -16.24 17.72
N ILE A 418 27.73 -17.04 18.48
CA ILE A 418 28.28 -18.11 19.33
C ILE A 418 29.16 -19.06 18.53
N LYS A 419 28.77 -19.37 17.28
CA LYS A 419 29.47 -20.36 16.44
C LYS A 419 30.85 -19.92 15.99
N ILE A 420 31.01 -18.63 15.74
CA ILE A 420 32.22 -18.04 15.16
C ILE A 420 33.12 -17.39 16.22
N THR A 421 32.70 -17.40 17.48
CA THR A 421 33.45 -16.82 18.58
C THR A 421 34.31 -17.90 19.25
N ASP A 422 35.63 -17.75 19.16
CA ASP A 422 36.56 -18.76 19.68
C ASP A 422 36.68 -18.72 21.21
N ALA A 423 36.68 -17.52 21.78
CA ALA A 423 36.89 -17.32 23.20
C ALA A 423 35.66 -17.73 24.03
N GLN A 424 35.90 -18.54 25.06
CA GLN A 424 34.85 -19.09 25.93
C GLN A 424 34.00 -18.01 26.61
N LYS A 425 34.64 -17.01 27.23
CA LYS A 425 33.93 -15.98 28.00
C LYS A 425 32.99 -15.14 27.12
N PRO A 426 33.44 -14.56 25.98
CA PRO A 426 32.55 -13.88 25.04
C PRO A 426 31.41 -14.77 24.51
N ARG A 427 31.66 -16.06 24.22
CA ARG A 427 30.57 -17.00 23.86
C ARG A 427 29.52 -17.14 24.95
N ALA A 428 29.94 -17.25 26.21
CA ALA A 428 29.03 -17.38 27.33
C ALA A 428 28.18 -16.11 27.52
N GLU A 429 28.77 -14.93 27.32
CA GLU A 429 28.07 -13.64 27.35
C GLU A 429 27.04 -13.54 26.21
N LEU A 430 27.40 -13.95 24.99
CA LEU A 430 26.46 -14.02 23.86
C LEU A 430 25.29 -14.96 24.14
N ALA A 431 25.54 -16.12 24.76
CA ALA A 431 24.50 -17.09 25.10
C ALA A 431 23.59 -16.59 26.23
N ASP A 432 24.13 -15.89 27.23
CA ASP A 432 23.35 -15.28 28.32
C ASP A 432 22.46 -14.14 27.77
N GLU A 433 22.99 -13.28 26.90
CA GLU A 433 22.21 -12.19 26.29
C GLU A 433 21.14 -12.72 25.31
N ALA A 434 21.45 -13.73 24.50
CA ALA A 434 20.46 -14.37 23.64
C ALA A 434 19.29 -14.96 24.45
N ASP A 435 19.58 -15.66 25.55
CA ASP A 435 18.56 -16.21 26.45
C ASP A 435 17.70 -15.12 27.11
N PHE A 436 18.30 -13.99 27.46
CA PHE A 436 17.59 -12.83 28.02
C PHE A 436 16.63 -12.19 27.01
N GLN A 437 17.06 -12.03 25.75
CA GLN A 437 16.19 -11.50 24.69
C GLN A 437 15.01 -12.44 24.39
N ILE A 438 15.23 -13.76 24.48
CA ILE A 438 14.14 -14.75 24.36
C ILE A 438 13.13 -14.60 25.52
N ASP A 439 13.58 -14.41 26.76
CA ASP A 439 12.67 -14.17 27.90
C ASP A 439 11.84 -12.90 27.71
N ARG A 440 12.44 -11.83 27.19
CA ARG A 440 11.72 -10.59 26.86
C ARG A 440 10.67 -10.83 25.79
N ALA A 441 11.02 -11.53 24.72
CA ALA A 441 10.08 -11.88 23.65
C ALA A 441 8.89 -12.70 24.19
N ILE A 442 9.16 -13.72 25.01
CA ILE A 442 8.13 -14.56 25.64
C ILE A 442 7.18 -13.70 26.51
N ALA A 443 7.74 -12.80 27.33
CA ALA A 443 6.93 -11.94 28.19
C ALA A 443 6.03 -10.99 27.39
N ILE A 444 6.52 -10.45 26.27
CA ILE A 444 5.74 -9.58 25.38
C ILE A 444 4.59 -10.36 24.76
N VAL A 445 4.86 -11.52 24.15
CA VAL A 445 3.82 -12.33 23.49
C VAL A 445 2.81 -12.85 24.51
N SER A 446 3.26 -13.28 25.70
CA SER A 446 2.37 -13.71 26.79
C SER A 446 1.44 -12.59 27.25
N LYS A 447 1.95 -11.36 27.37
CA LYS A 447 1.12 -10.19 27.71
C LYS A 447 0.10 -9.93 26.61
N LEU A 448 0.52 -9.95 25.35
CA LEU A 448 -0.38 -9.72 24.20
C LEU A 448 -1.50 -10.76 24.12
N LEU A 449 -1.19 -12.05 24.33
CA LEU A 449 -2.21 -13.11 24.41
C LEU A 449 -3.25 -12.81 25.50
N LYS A 450 -2.80 -12.37 26.68
CA LYS A 450 -3.70 -12.00 27.78
C LYS A 450 -4.55 -10.77 27.45
N ASP A 451 -3.96 -9.75 26.83
CA ASP A 451 -4.67 -8.54 26.44
C ASP A 451 -5.72 -8.86 25.35
N PHE A 452 -5.40 -9.80 24.44
CA PHE A 452 -6.29 -10.25 23.37
C PHE A 452 -7.48 -11.08 23.90
N ASP A 453 -7.29 -11.88 24.96
CA ASP A 453 -8.39 -12.56 25.67
C ASP A 453 -9.40 -11.56 26.26
N VAL A 454 -8.92 -10.45 26.82
CA VAL A 454 -9.79 -9.40 27.37
C VAL A 454 -10.54 -8.66 26.26
N TRP A 455 -9.87 -8.35 25.16
CA TRP A 455 -10.49 -7.68 24.02
C TRP A 455 -11.53 -8.53 23.32
N THR A 456 -11.28 -9.83 23.14
CA THR A 456 -12.27 -10.74 22.53
C THR A 456 -13.53 -10.85 23.40
N GLU A 457 -13.41 -10.89 24.73
CA GLU A 457 -14.58 -10.84 25.62
C GLU A 457 -15.30 -9.48 25.60
N GLN A 458 -14.57 -8.37 25.63
CA GLN A 458 -15.19 -7.05 25.54
C GLN A 458 -15.83 -6.78 24.18
N ALA A 459 -15.23 -7.24 23.08
CA ALA A 459 -15.80 -7.15 21.74
C ALA A 459 -17.06 -8.02 21.61
N ARG A 460 -17.06 -9.24 22.14
CA ARG A 460 -18.25 -10.10 22.28
C ARG A 460 -19.36 -9.38 23.05
N MET A 461 -19.04 -8.78 24.19
CA MET A 461 -20.01 -8.06 25.03
C MET A 461 -20.49 -6.75 24.40
N ALA A 462 -19.63 -6.00 23.72
CA ALA A 462 -19.97 -4.72 23.10
C ALA A 462 -20.85 -4.90 21.86
N VAL A 463 -20.62 -5.95 21.07
CA VAL A 463 -21.48 -6.29 19.93
C VAL A 463 -22.83 -6.80 20.42
N MET A 464 -22.85 -7.66 21.44
CA MET A 464 -24.09 -8.07 22.11
C MET A 464 -24.84 -6.86 22.70
N HIS A 465 -24.15 -5.93 23.34
CA HIS A 465 -24.75 -4.76 23.95
C HIS A 465 -25.27 -3.75 22.91
N LYS A 466 -24.55 -3.52 21.80
CA LYS A 466 -25.07 -2.71 20.67
C LYS A 466 -26.30 -3.36 20.04
N MET A 467 -26.30 -4.69 19.90
CA MET A 467 -27.46 -5.43 19.37
C MET A 467 -28.65 -5.36 20.32
N VAL A 468 -28.43 -5.52 21.63
CA VAL A 468 -29.46 -5.37 22.67
C VAL A 468 -29.97 -3.93 22.75
N LEU A 469 -29.11 -2.90 22.63
CA LEU A 469 -29.53 -1.50 22.61
C LEU A 469 -30.32 -1.14 21.35
N ALA A 470 -29.96 -1.70 20.19
CA ALA A 470 -30.71 -1.53 18.95
C ALA A 470 -32.11 -2.18 19.07
N ILE A 471 -32.18 -3.40 19.60
CA ILE A 471 -33.45 -4.10 19.88
C ILE A 471 -34.27 -3.35 20.92
N TRP A 472 -33.65 -2.86 22.00
CA TRP A 472 -34.33 -2.16 23.07
C TRP A 472 -34.87 -0.80 22.61
N ARG A 473 -34.14 -0.04 21.78
CA ARG A 473 -34.64 1.20 21.16
C ARG A 473 -35.84 0.95 20.26
N VAL A 474 -35.85 -0.15 19.49
CA VAL A 474 -37.01 -0.55 18.68
C VAL A 474 -38.22 -0.92 19.54
N LEU A 475 -38.00 -1.64 20.64
CA LEU A 475 -39.09 -2.08 21.52
C LEU A 475 -39.65 -0.96 22.41
N THR A 476 -38.88 0.11 22.66
CA THR A 476 -39.28 1.19 23.58
C THR A 476 -39.89 2.42 22.91
N THR A 477 -39.74 2.61 21.59
CA THR A 477 -40.26 3.80 20.90
C THR A 477 -41.74 3.74 20.49
N ARG A 478 -42.46 2.63 20.69
CA ARG A 478 -43.90 2.48 20.33
C ARG A 478 -44.25 2.97 18.91
N GLU A 479 -43.31 2.96 17.97
CA GLU A 479 -43.59 3.22 16.56
C GLU A 479 -44.20 1.95 15.93
N PRO A 480 -45.23 2.06 15.07
CA PRO A 480 -45.83 0.91 14.42
C PRO A 480 -44.81 0.17 13.53
N PHE A 481 -44.88 -1.16 13.58
CA PHE A 481 -43.90 -2.10 12.99
C PHE A 481 -43.59 -1.83 11.51
N ASP A 482 -44.52 -1.24 10.77
CA ASP A 482 -44.41 -0.97 9.33
C ASP A 482 -43.37 0.10 8.94
N ARG A 483 -42.82 0.86 9.90
CA ARG A 483 -41.75 1.85 9.64
C ARG A 483 -40.33 1.35 9.91
N LEU A 484 -40.17 0.11 10.42
CA LEU A 484 -38.86 -0.48 10.72
C LEU A 484 -37.95 -0.63 9.50
N HIS A 485 -38.51 -0.74 8.29
CA HIS A 485 -37.75 -0.83 7.04
C HIS A 485 -36.95 0.43 6.68
N ASN A 486 -37.17 1.57 7.35
CA ASN A 486 -36.53 2.85 7.06
C ASN A 486 -35.57 3.35 8.15
N CYS A 487 -35.25 2.57 9.18
CA CYS A 487 -34.31 2.99 10.22
C CYS A 487 -32.85 2.91 9.71
N PRO A 488 -32.10 4.01 9.63
CA PRO A 488 -30.72 4.03 9.11
C PRO A 488 -29.72 3.23 9.97
N GLU A 489 -30.05 2.98 11.23
CA GLU A 489 -29.18 2.23 12.16
C GLU A 489 -29.46 0.72 12.16
N LEU A 490 -30.53 0.27 11.49
CA LEU A 490 -30.88 -1.14 11.26
C LEU A 490 -30.65 -1.60 9.81
N ARG A 491 -30.44 -0.65 8.88
CA ARG A 491 -29.90 -0.87 7.54
C ARG A 491 -28.38 -0.85 7.59
#